data_AF-S5ZIH9-F1
#
_entry.id   AF-S5ZIH9-F1
#
_cell.length_a   1.000
_cell.length_b   1.000
_cell.length_c   1.000
_cell.angle_alpha   90.00
_cell.angle_beta   90.00
_cell.angle_gamma   90.00
#
_symmetry.space_group_name_H-M   'P 1'
#
loop_
_entity.id
_entity.type
_entity.pdbx_description
1 polymer ?
#
loop_
_entity_poly.entity_id
_entity_poly.type
_entity_poly.pdbx_seq_one_letter_code
_entity_poly.pdbx_strand_id
1 'polypeptide(L)'
;MTKLPITRLLAGCVLLTSLAAQGADGIPAYHDPLLELTIDTEGSNYQFERSSLEALKVHDPIEGFNRRVYRFNGQFDDYVYLPVINAYETVTPRFVRTGVSNVFANLADVPNLANSLAQGKFQKGARTTARLLFNSTLGVLGLFDVAKAMGLPQEPEDFGQTLGYYGVPTDPT
;
A
#
# COMPACT_ATOMS: atom_id res chain seq x y z
N MET A 1 -2.15 -35.74 -29.57
CA MET A 1 -3.12 -35.67 -28.45
C MET A 1 -2.58 -36.50 -27.29
N THR A 2 -1.75 -35.91 -26.44
CA THR A 2 -1.13 -36.58 -25.29
C THR A 2 -1.75 -36.03 -24.00
N LYS A 3 -2.48 -36.90 -23.29
CA LYS A 3 -3.10 -36.57 -22.01
C LYS A 3 -2.00 -36.37 -20.96
N LEU A 4 -1.87 -35.15 -20.43
CA LEU A 4 -1.04 -34.88 -19.25
C LEU A 4 -1.71 -35.53 -18.02
N PRO A 5 -1.04 -36.43 -17.27
CA PRO A 5 -1.65 -37.10 -16.14
C PRO A 5 -1.83 -36.15 -14.95
N ILE A 6 -3.08 -36.07 -14.48
CA ILE A 6 -3.59 -35.33 -13.30
C ILE A 6 -2.77 -35.58 -12.01
N THR A 7 -1.94 -36.62 -12.01
CA THR A 7 -1.06 -37.03 -10.90
C THR A 7 0.01 -36.00 -10.53
N ARG A 8 0.36 -35.03 -11.40
CA ARG A 8 1.32 -33.96 -11.05
C ARG A 8 0.72 -32.79 -10.28
N LEU A 9 -0.60 -32.65 -10.22
CA LEU A 9 -1.25 -31.56 -9.47
C LEU A 9 -1.29 -31.85 -7.96
N LEU A 10 -1.44 -33.13 -7.58
CA LEU A 10 -1.53 -33.54 -6.17
C LEU A 10 -0.18 -33.56 -5.44
N ALA A 11 0.92 -33.73 -6.17
CA ALA A 11 2.27 -33.64 -5.59
C ALA A 11 2.68 -32.20 -5.20
N GLY A 12 2.07 -31.18 -5.84
CA GLY A 12 2.29 -29.78 -5.48
C GLY A 12 1.66 -29.40 -4.14
N CYS A 13 0.47 -29.95 -3.82
CA CYS A 13 -0.23 -29.65 -2.56
C CYS A 13 0.44 -30.27 -1.32
N VAL A 14 1.14 -31.40 -1.47
CA VAL A 14 1.82 -32.06 -0.33
C VAL A 14 3.17 -31.40 0.00
N LEU A 15 3.78 -30.69 -0.95
CA LEU A 15 4.98 -29.86 -0.69
C LEU A 15 4.65 -28.51 -0.01
N LEU A 16 3.39 -28.06 -0.11
CA LEU A 16 2.92 -26.82 0.53
C LEU A 16 2.70 -26.97 2.04
N THR A 17 2.40 -28.17 2.54
CA THR A 17 2.16 -28.40 3.98
C THR A 17 3.43 -28.51 4.81
N SER A 18 4.58 -28.86 4.20
CA SER A 18 5.86 -28.83 4.92
C SER A 18 6.44 -27.43 5.06
N LEU A 19 6.00 -26.45 4.27
CA LEU A 19 6.50 -25.07 4.31
C LEU A 19 5.85 -24.23 5.42
N ALA A 20 4.65 -24.60 5.87
CA ALA A 20 3.92 -23.93 6.95
C ALA A 20 4.62 -24.02 8.32
N ALA A 21 5.60 -24.92 8.48
CA ALA A 21 6.39 -25.05 9.69
C ALA A 21 7.68 -24.21 9.70
N GLN A 22 8.10 -23.60 8.58
CA GLN A 22 9.33 -22.80 8.48
C GLN A 22 9.13 -21.28 8.74
N GLY A 23 7.94 -20.86 9.19
CA GLY A 23 7.51 -19.44 9.15
C GLY A 23 7.87 -18.56 10.33
N ALA A 24 8.58 -19.13 11.28
CA ALA A 24 9.10 -18.36 12.40
C ALA A 24 10.44 -17.68 12.05
N ASP A 25 11.11 -18.10 10.97
CA ASP A 25 12.53 -17.80 10.76
C ASP A 25 12.78 -16.53 9.91
N GLY A 26 11.77 -16.01 9.20
CA GLY A 26 11.94 -14.90 8.24
C GLY A 26 11.71 -13.49 8.82
N ILE A 27 10.86 -13.34 9.84
CA ILE A 27 10.54 -12.03 10.42
C ILE A 27 11.30 -11.86 11.72
N PRO A 28 12.33 -11.00 11.79
CA PRO A 28 13.11 -10.83 13.00
C PRO A 28 12.21 -10.41 14.16
N ALA A 29 12.55 -10.85 15.37
CA ALA A 29 11.92 -10.30 16.56
C ALA A 29 12.22 -8.79 16.61
N TYR A 30 11.26 -7.99 17.06
CA TYR A 30 11.55 -6.59 17.30
C TYR A 30 12.55 -6.50 18.45
N HIS A 31 13.67 -5.83 18.18
CA HIS A 31 14.65 -5.43 19.16
C HIS A 31 14.65 -3.91 19.21
N ASP A 32 14.58 -3.35 20.42
CA ASP A 32 14.65 -1.90 20.60
C ASP A 32 16.09 -1.44 20.27
N PRO A 33 16.29 -0.71 19.16
CA PRO A 33 17.62 -0.28 18.76
C PRO A 33 18.23 0.73 19.73
N LEU A 34 17.42 1.36 20.59
CA LEU A 34 17.89 2.34 21.57
C LEU A 34 18.57 1.69 22.78
N LEU A 35 18.31 0.40 23.04
CA LEU A 35 18.93 -0.31 24.16
C LEU A 35 20.43 -0.61 23.94
N GLU A 36 20.86 -0.69 22.68
CA GLU A 36 22.26 -0.96 22.32
C GLU A 36 23.04 0.35 22.09
N LEU A 37 22.37 1.50 22.05
CA LEU A 37 23.01 2.76 21.68
C LEU A 37 23.90 3.30 22.81
N THR A 38 25.18 3.53 22.52
CA THR A 38 26.13 4.18 23.43
C THR A 38 26.25 5.67 23.10
N ILE A 39 25.99 6.55 24.07
CA ILE A 39 26.12 8.02 23.89
C ILE A 39 27.52 8.46 24.29
N ASP A 40 28.20 9.20 23.42
CA ASP A 40 29.45 9.86 23.78
C ASP A 40 29.13 11.13 24.58
N THR A 41 29.34 11.03 25.90
CA THR A 41 29.02 12.12 26.83
C THR A 41 30.17 13.15 26.93
N GLU A 42 31.34 12.84 26.36
CA GLU A 42 32.54 13.69 26.43
C GLU A 42 32.85 14.42 25.11
N GLY A 43 32.24 13.99 24.01
CA GLY A 43 32.38 14.60 22.69
C GLY A 43 31.71 15.97 22.52
N SER A 44 32.17 16.75 21.52
CA SER A 44 31.60 18.06 21.17
C SER A 44 30.14 18.00 20.69
N ASN A 45 29.63 16.81 20.39
CA ASN A 45 28.33 16.58 19.76
C ASN A 45 27.25 16.08 20.73
N TYR A 46 27.52 16.05 22.04
CA TYR A 46 26.59 15.56 23.08
C TYR A 46 25.15 16.11 22.94
N GLN A 47 25.00 17.40 22.65
CA GLN A 47 23.68 18.04 22.51
C GLN A 47 22.93 17.57 21.24
N PHE A 48 23.65 17.24 20.18
CA PHE A 48 23.08 16.71 18.94
C PHE A 48 22.68 15.24 19.10
N GLU A 49 23.52 14.42 19.75
CA GLU A 49 23.21 13.02 20.07
C GLU A 49 22.00 12.91 21.00
N ARG A 50 21.90 13.79 22.00
CA ARG A 50 20.76 13.80 22.91
C ARG A 50 19.45 14.21 22.22
N SER A 51 19.49 15.24 21.37
CA SER A 51 18.29 15.71 20.68
C SER A 51 17.80 14.72 19.61
N SER A 52 18.72 14.06 18.90
CA SER A 52 18.37 12.97 17.96
C SER A 52 17.79 11.74 18.68
N LEU A 53 18.31 11.38 19.86
CA LEU A 53 17.76 10.31 20.69
C LEU A 53 16.36 10.59 21.21
N GLU A 54 16.12 11.81 21.67
CA GLU A 54 14.80 12.26 22.11
C GLU A 54 13.80 12.20 20.94
N ALA A 55 14.24 12.58 19.73
CA ALA A 55 13.42 12.46 18.52
C ALA A 55 13.18 11.00 18.07
N LEU A 56 14.14 10.10 18.28
CA LEU A 56 13.99 8.66 17.99
C LEU A 56 13.05 7.96 18.98
N LYS A 57 12.91 8.48 20.20
CA LYS A 57 12.02 7.96 21.23
C LYS A 57 10.58 8.40 20.99
N VAL A 58 9.97 7.85 19.95
CA VAL A 58 8.54 8.04 19.65
C VAL A 58 7.71 7.26 20.67
N HIS A 59 6.87 7.97 21.42
CA HIS A 59 5.96 7.34 22.37
C HIS A 59 4.74 6.76 21.64
N ASP A 60 4.68 5.43 21.50
CA ASP A 60 3.50 4.70 21.00
C ASP A 60 2.82 3.94 22.16
N PRO A 61 1.70 4.46 22.71
CA PRO A 61 0.99 3.82 23.84
C PRO A 61 0.49 2.40 23.55
N ILE A 62 0.31 2.03 22.28
CA ILE A 62 -0.24 0.74 21.84
C ILE A 62 0.79 -0.12 21.07
N GLU A 63 2.07 0.19 21.25
CA GLU A 63 3.21 -0.46 20.60
C GLU A 63 3.14 -2.00 20.63
N GLY A 64 2.87 -2.58 21.80
CA GLY A 64 2.81 -4.04 21.95
C GLY A 64 1.74 -4.69 21.08
N PHE A 65 0.61 -4.02 20.87
CA PHE A 65 -0.43 -4.49 19.94
C PHE A 65 0.00 -4.31 18.49
N ASN A 66 0.48 -3.11 18.12
CA ASN A 66 0.96 -2.79 16.78
C ASN A 66 2.03 -3.79 16.31
N ARG A 67 2.99 -4.13 17.18
CA ARG A 67 4.04 -5.12 16.88
C ARG A 67 3.51 -6.53 16.64
N ARG A 68 2.52 -6.97 17.42
CA ARG A 68 1.90 -8.29 17.19
C ARG A 68 1.16 -8.35 15.87
N VAL A 69 0.39 -7.31 15.56
CA VAL A 69 -0.31 -7.19 14.26
C VAL A 69 0.70 -7.13 13.12
N TYR A 70 1.79 -6.38 13.26
CA TYR A 70 2.86 -6.32 12.27
C TYR A 70 3.46 -7.71 11.98
N ARG A 71 3.81 -8.48 13.02
CA ARG A 71 4.34 -9.84 12.82
C ARG A 71 3.31 -10.76 12.18
N PHE A 72 2.04 -10.67 12.59
CA PHE A 72 0.96 -11.42 11.95
C PHE A 72 0.82 -11.08 10.47
N ASN A 73 0.79 -9.79 10.11
CA ASN A 73 0.68 -9.34 8.73
C ASN A 73 1.85 -9.82 7.88
N GLY A 74 3.09 -9.74 8.38
CA GLY A 74 4.23 -10.24 7.62
C GLY A 74 4.16 -11.75 7.40
N GLN A 75 3.73 -12.54 8.40
CA GLN A 75 3.55 -13.99 8.22
C GLN A 75 2.43 -14.27 7.22
N PHE A 76 1.32 -13.56 7.32
CA PHE A 76 0.24 -13.65 6.35
C PHE A 76 0.73 -13.32 4.94
N ASP A 77 1.61 -12.33 4.80
CA ASP A 77 2.16 -11.92 3.52
C ASP A 77 3.01 -13.03 2.90
N ASP A 78 3.95 -13.60 3.66
CA ASP A 78 4.83 -14.67 3.18
C ASP A 78 4.06 -15.94 2.81
N TYR A 79 3.05 -16.32 3.60
CA TYR A 79 2.36 -17.60 3.47
C TYR A 79 1.14 -17.58 2.56
N VAL A 80 0.45 -16.45 2.50
CA VAL A 80 -0.86 -16.36 1.84
C VAL A 80 -0.82 -15.31 0.76
N TYR A 81 -0.48 -14.07 1.10
CA TYR A 81 -0.63 -12.94 0.18
C TYR A 81 0.32 -13.04 -1.02
N LEU A 82 1.63 -13.18 -0.79
CA LEU A 82 2.65 -13.22 -1.85
C LEU A 82 2.47 -14.42 -2.79
N PRO A 83 2.22 -15.66 -2.31
CA PRO A 83 1.91 -16.78 -3.21
C PRO A 83 0.66 -16.54 -4.06
N VAL A 84 -0.39 -15.95 -3.49
CA VAL A 84 -1.64 -15.64 -4.22
C VAL A 84 -1.40 -14.58 -5.29
N ILE A 85 -0.65 -13.51 -4.97
CA ILE A 85 -0.24 -12.49 -5.94
C ILE A 85 0.53 -13.15 -7.08
N ASN A 86 1.58 -13.92 -6.77
CA ASN A 86 2.40 -14.58 -7.79
C ASN A 86 1.56 -15.49 -8.71
N ALA A 87 0.61 -16.23 -8.16
CA ALA A 87 -0.31 -17.05 -8.94
C ALA A 87 -1.21 -16.17 -9.84
N TYR A 88 -1.78 -15.09 -9.30
CA TYR A 88 -2.59 -14.14 -10.07
C TYR A 88 -1.80 -13.50 -11.22
N GLU A 89 -0.56 -13.07 -10.97
CA GLU A 89 0.31 -12.46 -11.98
C GLU A 89 0.71 -13.44 -13.08
N THR A 90 0.90 -14.72 -12.72
CA THR A 90 1.26 -15.79 -13.65
C THR A 90 0.07 -16.17 -14.56
N VAL A 91 -1.14 -16.24 -14.00
CA VAL A 91 -2.34 -16.63 -14.74
C VAL A 91 -2.93 -15.46 -15.54
N THR A 92 -2.84 -14.24 -15.02
CA THR A 92 -3.53 -13.07 -15.59
C THR A 92 -2.60 -12.24 -16.47
N PRO A 93 -2.90 -12.07 -17.77
CA PRO A 93 -2.13 -11.22 -18.66
C PRO A 93 -2.06 -9.77 -18.19
N ARG A 94 -0.93 -9.10 -18.47
CA ARG A 94 -0.67 -7.71 -18.05
C ARG A 94 -1.78 -6.73 -18.48
N PHE A 95 -2.34 -6.88 -19.68
CA PHE A 95 -3.38 -5.97 -20.19
C PHE A 95 -4.69 -6.04 -19.37
N VAL A 96 -5.06 -7.23 -18.88
CA VAL A 96 -6.24 -7.41 -18.02
C VAL A 96 -5.98 -6.76 -16.66
N ARG A 97 -4.81 -7.00 -16.07
CA ARG A 97 -4.41 -6.39 -14.79
C ARG A 97 -4.44 -4.87 -14.87
N THR A 98 -3.83 -4.29 -15.90
CA THR A 98 -3.85 -2.85 -16.15
C THR A 98 -5.26 -2.33 -16.38
N GLY A 99 -6.09 -3.03 -17.15
CA GLY A 99 -7.48 -2.63 -17.37
C GLY A 99 -8.28 -2.55 -16.06
N VAL A 100 -8.16 -3.57 -15.21
CA VAL A 100 -8.79 -3.58 -13.88
C VAL A 100 -8.28 -2.42 -13.02
N SER A 101 -6.96 -2.19 -12.97
CA SER A 101 -6.38 -1.05 -12.26
C SER A 101 -6.91 0.30 -12.77
N ASN A 102 -7.08 0.46 -14.08
CA ASN A 102 -7.63 1.69 -14.66
C ASN A 102 -9.09 1.90 -14.27
N VAL A 103 -9.91 0.84 -14.24
CA VAL A 103 -11.32 0.92 -13.80
C VAL A 103 -11.40 1.39 -12.36
N PHE A 104 -10.59 0.82 -11.47
CA PHE A 104 -10.52 1.27 -10.08
C PHE A 104 -9.99 2.70 -9.93
N ALA A 105 -9.01 3.10 -10.74
CA ALA A 105 -8.52 4.48 -10.77
C ALA A 105 -9.62 5.46 -11.23
N ASN A 106 -10.42 5.10 -12.24
CA ASN A 106 -11.56 5.89 -12.68
C ASN A 106 -12.66 5.98 -11.61
N LEU A 107 -12.93 4.89 -10.90
CA LEU A 107 -13.85 4.90 -9.76
C LEU A 107 -13.34 5.78 -8.62
N ALA A 108 -12.04 5.77 -8.36
CA ALA A 108 -11.41 6.65 -7.36
C ALA A 108 -11.48 8.14 -7.73
N ASP A 109 -11.63 8.47 -9.01
CA ASP A 109 -11.82 9.87 -9.44
C ASP A 109 -13.16 10.45 -8.98
N VAL A 110 -14.16 9.63 -8.62
CA VAL A 110 -15.44 10.10 -8.07
C VAL A 110 -15.29 10.73 -6.68
N PRO A 111 -14.76 10.05 -5.65
CA PRO A 111 -14.50 10.68 -4.36
C PRO A 111 -13.43 11.79 -4.48
N ASN A 112 -12.43 11.66 -5.37
CA ASN A 112 -11.46 12.74 -5.61
C ASN A 112 -12.16 14.03 -6.08
N LEU A 113 -13.13 13.92 -6.98
CA LEU A 113 -13.92 15.07 -7.44
C LEU A 113 -14.72 15.68 -6.30
N ALA A 114 -15.41 14.86 -5.51
CA ALA A 114 -16.20 15.33 -4.37
C ALA A 114 -15.32 16.08 -3.36
N ASN A 115 -14.16 15.54 -3.00
CA ASN A 115 -13.20 16.18 -2.09
C ASN A 115 -12.61 17.47 -2.68
N SER A 116 -12.26 17.46 -3.98
CA SER A 116 -11.76 18.66 -4.66
C SER A 116 -12.77 19.80 -4.63
N LEU A 117 -14.05 19.48 -4.85
CA LEU A 117 -15.14 20.46 -4.79
C LEU A 117 -15.39 20.95 -3.37
N ALA A 118 -15.37 20.04 -2.37
CA ALA A 118 -15.50 20.40 -0.96
C ALA A 118 -14.39 21.38 -0.55
N GLN A 119 -13.16 21.17 -0.99
CA GLN A 119 -12.02 22.06 -0.73
C GLN A 119 -11.99 23.32 -1.61
N GLY A 120 -12.99 23.54 -2.48
CA GLY A 120 -13.05 24.70 -3.39
C GLY A 120 -12.02 24.68 -4.54
N LYS A 121 -11.38 23.54 -4.80
CA LYS A 121 -10.34 23.37 -5.84
C LYS A 121 -10.97 23.15 -7.23
N PHE A 122 -11.59 24.19 -7.79
CA PHE A 122 -12.35 24.09 -9.05
C PHE A 122 -11.52 23.62 -10.25
N GLN A 123 -10.28 24.08 -10.41
CA GLN A 123 -9.41 23.66 -11.53
C GLN A 123 -9.11 22.16 -11.48
N LYS A 124 -8.83 21.64 -10.28
CA LYS A 124 -8.61 20.22 -10.04
C LYS A 124 -9.90 19.42 -10.27
N GLY A 125 -11.02 19.89 -9.72
CA GLY A 125 -12.34 19.29 -9.97
C GLY A 125 -12.67 19.20 -11.48
N ALA A 126 -12.39 20.26 -12.26
CA ALA A 126 -12.62 20.25 -13.70
C ALA A 126 -11.76 19.20 -14.42
N ARG A 127 -10.48 19.05 -14.05
CA ARG A 127 -9.58 18.02 -14.59
C ARG A 127 -10.07 16.61 -14.25
N THR A 128 -10.43 16.35 -13.00
CA THR A 128 -10.99 15.06 -12.55
C THR A 128 -12.30 14.75 -13.26
N THR A 129 -13.16 15.75 -13.47
CA THR A 129 -14.40 15.60 -14.25
C THR A 129 -14.09 15.21 -15.70
N ALA A 130 -13.15 15.91 -16.35
CA ALA A 130 -12.73 15.56 -17.71
C ALA A 130 -12.17 14.13 -17.78
N ARG A 131 -11.37 13.70 -16.80
CA ARG A 131 -10.89 12.33 -16.70
C ARG A 131 -12.04 11.32 -16.64
N LEU A 132 -12.99 11.50 -15.72
CA LEU A 132 -14.17 10.65 -15.59
C LEU A 132 -14.95 10.56 -16.89
N LEU A 133 -15.17 11.69 -17.57
CA LEU A 133 -15.89 11.74 -18.84
C LEU A 133 -15.14 10.97 -19.94
N PHE A 134 -13.87 11.28 -20.20
CA PHE A 134 -13.10 10.64 -21.27
C PHE A 134 -12.85 9.15 -21.01
N ASN A 135 -12.50 8.78 -19.79
CA ASN A 135 -12.27 7.38 -19.44
C ASN A 135 -13.56 6.57 -19.46
N SER A 136 -14.70 7.14 -19.06
CA SER A 136 -15.97 6.42 -19.11
C SER A 136 -16.54 6.29 -20.53
N THR A 137 -16.40 7.33 -21.35
CA THR A 137 -16.96 7.37 -22.72
C THR A 137 -16.05 6.73 -23.76
N LEU A 138 -14.78 7.17 -23.85
CA LEU A 138 -13.80 6.69 -24.82
C LEU A 138 -12.97 5.52 -24.28
N GLY A 139 -12.76 5.50 -22.97
CA GLY A 139 -11.97 4.47 -22.29
C GLY A 139 -12.74 3.20 -21.93
N VAL A 140 -13.96 3.01 -22.43
CA VAL A 140 -14.81 1.84 -22.14
C VAL A 140 -15.01 1.67 -20.63
N LEU A 141 -15.73 2.60 -19.99
CA LEU A 141 -16.00 2.61 -18.55
C LEU A 141 -14.72 2.66 -17.66
N GLY A 142 -13.64 3.22 -18.19
CA GLY A 142 -12.36 3.33 -17.49
C GLY A 142 -11.43 2.13 -17.67
N LEU A 143 -11.75 1.17 -18.54
CA LEU A 143 -10.82 0.09 -18.90
C LEU A 143 -9.51 0.63 -19.50
N PHE A 144 -9.60 1.72 -20.25
CA PHE A 144 -8.46 2.44 -20.82
C PHE A 144 -8.39 3.85 -20.25
N ASP A 145 -7.22 4.25 -19.73
CA ASP A 145 -6.97 5.62 -19.24
C ASP A 145 -6.63 6.57 -20.42
N VAL A 146 -7.65 6.91 -21.19
CA VAL A 146 -7.56 7.83 -22.34
C VAL A 146 -7.21 9.24 -21.87
N ALA A 147 -7.73 9.66 -20.72
CA ALA A 147 -7.48 11.00 -20.19
C ALA A 147 -5.99 11.22 -19.87
N LYS A 148 -5.31 10.21 -19.32
CA LYS A 148 -3.86 10.26 -19.11
C LYS A 148 -3.09 10.37 -20.43
N ALA A 149 -3.52 9.65 -21.47
CA ALA A 149 -2.91 9.77 -22.80
C ALA A 149 -3.10 11.17 -23.42
N MET A 150 -4.16 11.89 -23.02
CA MET A 150 -4.43 13.29 -23.39
C MET A 150 -3.70 14.31 -22.51
N GLY A 151 -2.84 13.88 -21.58
CA GLY A 151 -2.08 14.77 -20.70
C GLY A 151 -2.83 15.25 -19.45
N LEU A 152 -3.91 14.57 -19.06
CA LEU A 152 -4.62 14.82 -17.80
C LEU A 152 -4.22 13.76 -16.76
N PRO A 153 -3.15 13.97 -15.96
CA PRO A 153 -2.79 13.03 -14.91
C PRO A 153 -3.86 12.96 -13.82
N GLN A 154 -3.92 11.83 -13.11
CA GLN A 154 -4.77 11.69 -11.95
C GLN A 154 -4.27 12.58 -10.81
N GLU A 155 -5.18 13.28 -10.14
CA GLU A 155 -4.88 14.13 -9.00
C GLU A 155 -5.68 13.63 -7.78
N PRO A 156 -5.13 12.73 -6.93
CA PRO A 156 -5.86 12.12 -5.82
C PRO A 156 -6.24 13.16 -4.75
N GLU A 157 -7.40 12.99 -4.12
CA GLU A 157 -7.87 13.72 -2.94
C GLU A 157 -8.65 12.77 -2.04
N ASP A 158 -8.26 12.70 -0.78
CA ASP A 158 -8.96 11.92 0.22
C ASP A 158 -9.74 12.83 1.19
N PHE A 159 -10.62 12.20 1.97
CA PHE A 159 -11.42 12.92 2.95
C PHE A 159 -10.57 13.49 4.09
N GLY A 160 -9.45 12.85 4.43
CA GLY A 160 -8.51 13.35 5.44
C GLY A 160 -7.92 14.71 5.03
N GLN A 161 -7.53 14.86 3.77
CA GLN A 161 -7.08 16.14 3.19
C GLN A 161 -8.19 17.19 3.24
N THR A 162 -9.43 16.81 2.95
CA THR A 162 -10.59 17.72 3.08
C THR A 162 -10.78 18.17 4.52
N LEU A 163 -10.71 17.26 5.49
CA LEU A 163 -10.80 17.60 6.91
C LEU A 163 -9.63 18.50 7.36
N GLY A 164 -8.42 18.22 6.89
CA GLY A 164 -7.23 19.04 7.12
C GLY A 164 -7.38 20.45 6.54
N TYR A 165 -7.99 20.60 5.36
CA TYR A 165 -8.32 21.91 4.77
C TYR A 165 -9.23 22.75 5.68
N TYR A 166 -10.10 22.10 6.46
CA TYR A 166 -10.97 22.74 7.45
C TYR A 166 -10.40 22.77 8.87
N GLY A 167 -9.13 22.41 9.06
CA GLY A 167 -8.42 22.56 10.34
C GLY A 167 -8.60 21.41 11.33
N VAL A 168 -9.09 20.25 10.89
CA VAL A 168 -9.08 19.03 11.72
C VAL A 168 -7.64 18.48 11.77
N PRO A 169 -7.04 18.33 12.97
CA PRO A 169 -5.71 17.75 13.09
C PRO A 169 -5.72 16.27 12.68
N THR A 170 -4.68 15.84 11.97
CA THR A 170 -4.41 14.43 11.68
C THR A 170 -3.90 13.72 12.93
N ASP A 171 -4.39 12.51 13.19
CA ASP A 171 -3.89 11.67 14.28
C ASP A 171 -2.40 11.35 14.09
N PRO A 172 -1.61 11.28 15.18
CA PRO A 172 -0.21 10.90 15.15
C PRO A 172 -0.09 9.37 15.09
N THR A 173 -0.07 8.79 13.90
CA THR A 173 0.35 7.40 13.68
C THR A 173 1.21 7.29 12.44
#